data_AF-A0A973GZ64-F1
#
_entry.id   AF-A0A973GZ64-F1
#
_cell.length_a   1.000
_cell.length_b   1.000
_cell.length_c   1.000
_cell.angle_alpha   90.00
_cell.angle_beta   90.00
_cell.angle_gamma   90.00
#
_symmetry.space_group_name_H-M   'P 1'
#
loop_
_entity.id
_entity.type
_entity.pdbx_description
1 polymer ?
#
loop_
_entity_poly.entity_id
_entity_poly.type
_entity_poly.pdbx_seq_one_letter_code
_entity_poly.pdbx_strand_id
1 'polypeptide(L)'
;MTGTADAGELDQQVPNSPRGAFSWGHAQLRAEFATAADGTLRLIRLDGTGSGDPERALPLVELTALGHGSGWSGPRFTGTALGSRLRYLGHHADRRDGWERLTVELHDPATGLTAFAELSSPAGVPALRSRVRLRNNGDTPLAVQSVSSLLLAGLPGPDALDVHRARNDWLAECRWYTEPLRATVADINADAHQHDSRAALALTGRGSWPTDGHLPMGALTRRDDGRTWLWQIESPAGWRWDLGERAGGSHLALNGPTDAAHQWRVRLAPGEEFT
;
A
#
# COMPACT_ATOMS: atom_id res chain seq x y z
N MET A 1 58.61 -22.27 30.68
CA MET A 1 58.71 -21.05 29.85
C MET A 1 57.84 -21.29 28.64
N THR A 2 56.71 -20.57 28.62
CA THR A 2 55.70 -20.31 27.59
C THR A 2 55.96 -20.72 26.13
N GLY A 3 54.91 -21.24 25.47
CA GLY A 3 54.84 -21.36 24.02
C GLY A 3 53.65 -22.20 23.53
N THR A 4 52.42 -21.81 23.88
CA THR A 4 51.17 -22.37 23.35
C THR A 4 50.97 -21.95 21.90
N ALA A 5 50.58 -22.90 21.04
CA ALA A 5 50.20 -22.68 19.65
C ALA A 5 48.77 -22.13 19.58
N ASP A 6 48.59 -20.98 18.94
CA ASP A 6 47.28 -20.46 18.52
C ASP A 6 46.79 -21.28 17.33
N ALA A 7 45.82 -22.16 17.58
CA ALA A 7 45.01 -22.79 16.57
C ALA A 7 43.76 -21.93 16.38
N GLY A 8 43.50 -21.54 15.13
CA GLY A 8 42.47 -20.60 14.73
C GLY A 8 41.09 -20.89 15.32
N GLU A 9 40.48 -19.84 15.88
CA GLU A 9 39.04 -19.79 16.08
C GLU A 9 38.37 -19.74 14.71
N LEU A 10 37.80 -20.88 14.34
CA LEU A 10 36.77 -20.98 13.32
C LEU A 10 35.61 -20.07 13.74
N ASP A 11 35.45 -18.99 13.00
CA ASP A 11 34.31 -18.08 13.05
C ASP A 11 33.03 -18.91 12.83
N GLN A 12 32.38 -19.29 13.93
CA GLN A 12 31.11 -20.00 13.91
C GLN A 12 30.05 -19.01 13.44
N GLN A 13 29.78 -19.07 12.14
CA GLN A 13 28.72 -18.34 11.47
C GLN A 13 27.38 -18.72 12.09
N VAL A 14 26.91 -17.88 13.01
CA VAL A 14 25.56 -17.97 13.60
C VAL A 14 24.53 -17.83 12.47
N PRO A 15 23.49 -18.68 12.39
CA PRO A 15 22.51 -18.58 11.31
C PRO A 15 21.81 -17.22 11.33
N ASN A 16 21.92 -16.49 10.22
CA ASN A 16 21.24 -15.21 9.99
C ASN A 16 19.72 -15.41 10.12
N SER A 17 19.14 -14.98 11.24
CA SER A 17 17.69 -14.73 11.30
C SER A 17 17.39 -13.52 10.40
N PRO A 18 16.38 -13.55 9.52
CA PRO A 18 16.08 -12.40 8.68
C PRO A 18 15.74 -11.22 9.58
N ARG A 19 16.47 -10.11 9.47
CA ARG A 19 16.11 -8.85 10.14
C ARG A 19 14.79 -8.37 9.53
N GLY A 20 13.68 -8.76 10.16
CA GLY A 20 12.31 -8.58 9.67
C GLY A 20 11.75 -7.17 9.80
N ALA A 21 12.57 -6.13 9.93
CA ALA A 21 12.14 -4.74 9.96
C ALA A 21 13.23 -3.80 9.47
N PHE A 22 12.83 -2.68 8.85
CA PHE A 22 13.74 -1.61 8.43
C PHE A 22 13.00 -0.27 8.35
N SER A 23 13.75 0.83 8.25
CA SER A 23 13.17 2.17 8.07
C SER A 23 13.83 2.91 6.92
N TRP A 24 13.07 3.79 6.27
CA TRP A 24 13.52 4.62 5.16
C TRP A 24 12.88 6.01 5.22
N GLY A 25 13.54 7.01 4.62
CA GLY A 25 13.06 8.38 4.52
C GLY A 25 14.06 9.39 5.08
N HIS A 26 13.55 10.51 5.57
CA HIS A 26 14.34 11.66 6.05
C HIS A 26 13.65 12.34 7.24
N ALA A 27 14.23 13.42 7.77
CA ALA A 27 13.75 14.10 8.98
C ALA A 27 12.26 14.50 8.94
N GLN A 28 11.73 14.87 7.77
CA GLN A 28 10.33 15.28 7.59
C GLN A 28 9.37 14.14 7.22
N LEU A 29 9.86 12.93 6.94
CA LEU A 29 9.02 11.79 6.56
C LEU A 29 9.80 10.50 6.80
N ARG A 30 9.32 9.67 7.72
CA ARG A 30 9.91 8.38 8.04
C ARG A 30 8.90 7.26 7.80
N ALA A 31 9.29 6.26 7.02
CA ALA A 31 8.56 5.02 6.84
C ALA A 31 9.25 3.89 7.62
N GLU A 32 8.46 3.07 8.31
CA GLU A 32 8.92 1.87 9.01
C GLU A 32 8.20 0.66 8.43
N PHE A 33 8.96 -0.39 8.15
CA PHE A 33 8.48 -1.64 7.56
C PHE A 33 8.80 -2.79 8.49
N ALA A 34 7.89 -3.77 8.55
CA ALA A 34 8.13 -5.02 9.25
C ALA A 34 7.41 -6.19 8.56
N THR A 35 8.00 -7.37 8.68
CA THR A 35 7.43 -8.63 8.21
C THR A 35 6.52 -9.20 9.28
N ALA A 36 5.27 -9.49 8.92
CA ALA A 36 4.31 -10.15 9.79
C ALA A 36 4.61 -11.65 9.94
N ALA A 37 3.93 -12.32 10.88
CA ALA A 37 4.06 -13.75 11.13
C ALA A 37 3.72 -14.61 9.90
N ASP A 38 2.90 -14.10 8.98
CA ASP A 38 2.56 -14.74 7.71
C ASP A 38 3.65 -14.60 6.63
N GLY A 39 4.76 -13.92 6.92
CA GLY A 39 5.88 -13.71 6.00
C GLY A 39 5.67 -12.57 4.99
N THR A 40 4.59 -11.78 5.11
CA THR A 40 4.34 -10.60 4.28
C THR A 40 4.99 -9.36 4.88
N LEU A 41 5.62 -8.53 4.04
CA LEU A 41 6.14 -7.24 4.47
C LEU A 41 5.04 -6.18 4.46
N ARG A 42 5.02 -5.34 5.49
CA ARG A 42 3.99 -4.34 5.72
C ARG A 42 4.60 -2.98 6.07
N LEU A 43 3.99 -1.89 5.61
CA LEU A 43 4.28 -0.53 6.06
C LEU A 43 3.58 -0.31 7.40
N ILE A 44 4.33 -0.30 8.50
CA ILE A 44 3.79 -0.28 9.87
C ILE A 44 3.69 1.12 10.46
N ARG A 45 4.51 2.06 9.96
CA ARG A 45 4.38 3.50 10.24
C ARG A 45 4.79 4.35 9.05
N LEU A 46 4.10 5.47 8.89
CA LEU A 46 4.46 6.57 7.98
C LEU A 46 4.29 7.89 8.73
N ASP A 47 5.38 8.62 8.91
CA ASP A 47 5.43 9.91 9.61
C ASP A 47 4.81 9.86 11.03
N GLY A 48 5.07 8.77 11.77
CA GLY A 48 4.50 8.56 13.10
C GLY A 48 3.01 8.17 13.13
N THR A 49 2.35 8.07 11.98
CA THR A 49 1.03 7.42 11.85
C THR A 49 1.22 5.92 11.63
N GLY A 50 0.37 5.08 12.22
CA GLY A 50 0.45 3.63 12.13
C GLY A 50 0.61 2.96 13.50
N SER A 51 0.19 1.71 13.63
CA SER A 51 0.27 0.95 14.89
C SER A 51 1.71 0.62 15.29
N GLY A 52 2.63 0.52 14.32
CA GLY A 52 3.93 -0.11 14.51
C GLY A 52 3.87 -1.63 14.68
N ASP A 53 2.68 -2.21 14.65
CA ASP A 53 2.43 -3.64 14.74
C ASP A 53 2.15 -4.17 13.32
N PRO A 54 3.03 -5.01 12.75
CA PRO A 54 2.79 -5.58 11.43
C PRO A 54 1.45 -6.31 11.36
N GLU A 55 0.98 -6.99 12.40
CA GLU A 55 -0.26 -7.77 12.34
C GLU A 55 -1.52 -6.92 12.07
N ARG A 56 -1.46 -5.64 12.43
CA ARG A 56 -2.55 -4.66 12.24
C ARG A 56 -2.40 -3.85 10.95
N ALA A 57 -1.27 -3.94 10.27
CA ALA A 57 -1.01 -3.26 9.00
C ALA A 57 -1.56 -4.05 7.80
N LEU A 58 -1.47 -3.45 6.61
CA LEU A 58 -1.77 -4.10 5.33
C LEU A 58 -0.48 -4.60 4.66
N PRO A 59 -0.55 -5.63 3.80
CA PRO A 59 0.53 -5.96 2.88
C PRO A 59 0.98 -4.72 2.10
N LEU A 60 2.26 -4.68 1.71
CA LEU A 60 2.80 -3.54 0.98
C LEU A 60 2.18 -3.37 -0.43
N VAL A 61 1.72 -4.47 -1.04
CA VAL A 61 1.06 -4.50 -2.35
C VAL A 61 -0.12 -5.46 -2.33
N GLU A 62 -1.27 -5.01 -2.83
CA GLU A 62 -2.44 -5.84 -3.12
C GLU A 62 -2.65 -5.88 -4.64
N LEU A 63 -2.95 -7.05 -5.20
CA LEU A 63 -3.19 -7.20 -6.63
C LEU A 63 -4.05 -8.43 -6.92
N THR A 64 -4.81 -8.39 -8.01
CA THR A 64 -5.58 -9.55 -8.48
C THR A 64 -5.13 -9.95 -9.88
N ALA A 65 -5.23 -11.24 -10.16
CA ALA A 65 -5.03 -11.79 -11.49
C ALA A 65 -6.07 -12.89 -11.74
N LEU A 66 -6.30 -13.23 -13.01
CA LEU A 66 -7.18 -14.33 -13.37
C LEU A 66 -6.75 -15.62 -12.65
N GLY A 67 -7.67 -16.26 -11.93
CA GLY A 67 -7.37 -17.44 -11.09
C GLY A 67 -6.81 -17.11 -9.69
N HIS A 68 -6.58 -15.83 -9.38
CA HIS A 68 -6.05 -15.34 -8.11
C HIS A 68 -6.86 -14.13 -7.61
N GLY A 69 -8.05 -14.43 -7.08
CA GLY A 69 -9.00 -13.43 -6.56
C GLY A 69 -8.71 -12.92 -5.15
N SER A 70 -9.74 -12.46 -4.45
CA SER A 70 -9.68 -12.07 -3.04
C SER A 70 -10.12 -13.18 -2.10
N GLY A 71 -9.56 -13.21 -0.90
CA GLY A 71 -9.98 -14.11 0.18
C GLY A 71 -11.30 -13.69 0.85
N TRP A 72 -11.81 -12.49 0.54
CA TRP A 72 -13.02 -11.96 1.13
C TRP A 72 -13.92 -11.28 0.09
N SER A 73 -15.24 -11.49 0.22
CA SER A 73 -16.26 -10.81 -0.58
C SER A 73 -16.57 -9.43 0.01
N GLY A 74 -16.39 -8.38 -0.79
CA GLY A 74 -16.69 -7.02 -0.38
C GLY A 74 -16.16 -5.99 -1.38
N PRO A 75 -16.50 -4.71 -1.19
CA PRO A 75 -16.05 -3.66 -2.10
C PRO A 75 -14.58 -3.29 -1.89
N ARG A 76 -13.95 -3.62 -0.75
CA ARG A 76 -12.58 -3.19 -0.39
C ARG A 76 -11.53 -3.78 -1.33
N PHE A 77 -10.53 -2.97 -1.69
CA PHE A 77 -9.38 -3.44 -2.44
C PHE A 77 -8.26 -3.94 -1.51
N THR A 78 -8.59 -4.85 -0.60
CA THR A 78 -7.65 -5.47 0.35
C THR A 78 -7.98 -6.94 0.55
N GLY A 79 -7.01 -7.73 1.04
CA GLY A 79 -7.18 -9.17 1.27
C GLY A 79 -7.13 -9.99 -0.03
N THR A 80 -6.26 -9.64 -0.97
CA THR A 80 -6.05 -10.41 -2.20
C THR A 80 -5.22 -11.67 -1.93
N ALA A 81 -5.47 -12.73 -2.71
CA ALA A 81 -4.69 -13.95 -2.59
C ALA A 81 -3.19 -13.68 -2.84
N LEU A 82 -2.86 -12.86 -3.86
CA LEU A 82 -1.48 -12.52 -4.17
C LEU A 82 -0.84 -11.63 -3.10
N GLY A 83 -1.56 -10.65 -2.56
CA GLY A 83 -1.07 -9.81 -1.45
C GLY A 83 -0.64 -10.62 -0.22
N SER A 84 -1.34 -11.73 0.07
CA SER A 84 -1.00 -12.64 1.19
C SER A 84 0.21 -13.55 0.93
N ARG A 85 0.64 -13.69 -0.33
CA ARG A 85 1.73 -14.61 -0.74
C ARG A 85 3.02 -13.90 -1.13
N LEU A 86 2.97 -12.61 -1.44
CA LEU A 86 4.15 -11.82 -1.77
C LEU A 86 5.15 -11.80 -0.60
N ARG A 87 6.28 -12.48 -0.79
CA ARG A 87 7.38 -12.58 0.18
C ARG A 87 8.44 -11.54 -0.10
N TYR A 88 8.92 -10.90 0.96
CA TYR A 88 9.99 -9.93 0.86
C TYR A 88 11.32 -10.61 0.52
N LEU A 89 11.97 -10.12 -0.55
CA LEU A 89 13.27 -10.61 -0.99
C LEU A 89 14.41 -9.68 -0.57
N GLY A 90 14.18 -8.37 -0.65
CA GLY A 90 15.21 -7.37 -0.39
C GLY A 90 14.74 -5.97 -0.72
N HIS A 91 15.56 -4.98 -0.40
CA HIS A 91 15.34 -3.61 -0.83
C HIS A 91 16.65 -2.92 -1.17
N HIS A 92 16.54 -1.86 -1.97
CA HIS A 92 17.62 -0.94 -2.27
C HIS A 92 17.13 0.48 -2.01
N ALA A 93 17.96 1.29 -1.36
CA ALA A 93 17.68 2.69 -1.14
C ALA A 93 18.85 3.54 -1.64
N ASP A 94 18.53 4.67 -2.25
CA ASP A 94 19.50 5.62 -2.75
C ASP A 94 18.97 7.06 -2.67
N ARG A 95 19.88 8.02 -2.79
CA ARG A 95 19.56 9.45 -2.77
C ARG A 95 20.10 10.10 -4.03
N ARG A 96 19.20 10.69 -4.84
CA ARG A 96 19.55 11.32 -6.12
C ARG A 96 18.66 12.52 -6.41
N ASP A 97 19.27 13.59 -6.92
CA ASP A 97 18.57 14.80 -7.37
C ASP A 97 17.68 15.46 -6.31
N GLY A 98 18.07 15.36 -5.03
CA GLY A 98 17.28 15.88 -3.90
C GLY A 98 16.12 14.97 -3.47
N TRP A 99 16.05 13.74 -3.96
CA TRP A 99 15.06 12.73 -3.58
C TRP A 99 15.70 11.57 -2.85
N GLU A 100 15.05 11.13 -1.77
CA GLU A 100 15.24 9.78 -1.22
C GLU A 100 14.42 8.80 -2.06
N ARG A 101 14.97 7.62 -2.35
CA ARG A 101 14.31 6.57 -3.16
C ARG A 101 14.49 5.22 -2.48
N LEU A 102 13.47 4.37 -2.57
CA LEU A 102 13.45 3.01 -2.05
C LEU A 102 12.72 2.11 -3.05
N THR A 103 13.36 1.00 -3.42
CA THR A 103 12.72 -0.09 -4.15
C THR A 103 12.70 -1.32 -3.26
N VAL A 104 11.52 -1.82 -2.96
CA VAL A 104 11.31 -3.07 -2.21
C VAL A 104 10.88 -4.15 -3.18
N GLU A 105 11.60 -5.28 -3.18
CA GLU A 105 11.31 -6.43 -4.02
C GLU A 105 10.51 -7.49 -3.25
N LEU A 106 9.38 -7.87 -3.82
CA LEU A 106 8.45 -8.86 -3.30
C LEU A 106 8.21 -9.95 -4.34
N HIS A 107 8.12 -11.21 -3.93
CA HIS A 107 7.99 -12.35 -4.83
C HIS A 107 6.91 -13.33 -4.40
N ASP A 108 6.05 -13.74 -5.33
CA ASP A 108 5.09 -14.82 -5.13
C ASP A 108 5.68 -16.13 -5.67
N PRO A 109 6.10 -17.07 -4.80
CA PRO A 109 6.74 -18.31 -5.23
C PRO A 109 5.79 -19.24 -6.00
N ALA A 110 4.48 -19.05 -5.89
CA ALA A 110 3.50 -19.90 -6.56
C ALA A 110 3.33 -19.57 -8.05
N THR A 111 3.49 -18.31 -8.43
CA THR A 111 3.29 -17.84 -9.82
C THR A 111 4.57 -17.36 -10.48
N GLY A 112 5.63 -17.10 -9.70
CA GLY A 112 6.84 -16.44 -10.17
C GLY A 112 6.67 -14.92 -10.34
N LEU A 113 5.51 -14.34 -10.00
CA LEU A 113 5.33 -12.89 -10.09
C LEU A 113 6.25 -12.16 -9.10
N THR A 114 6.91 -11.12 -9.58
CA THR A 114 7.71 -10.22 -8.75
C THR A 114 7.12 -8.81 -8.79
N ALA A 115 6.90 -8.22 -7.63
CA ALA A 115 6.41 -6.85 -7.48
C ALA A 115 7.51 -5.98 -6.86
N PHE A 116 7.70 -4.79 -7.43
CA PHE A 116 8.63 -3.78 -6.96
C PHE A 116 7.82 -2.59 -6.45
N ALA A 117 7.75 -2.43 -5.13
CA ALA A 117 7.17 -1.23 -4.52
C ALA A 117 8.24 -0.12 -4.53
N GLU A 118 8.01 0.89 -5.35
CA GLU A 118 8.96 1.98 -5.60
C GLU A 118 8.45 3.25 -4.93
N LEU A 119 9.13 3.64 -3.85
CA LEU A 119 8.82 4.78 -3.01
C LEU A 119 9.86 5.88 -3.24
N SER A 120 9.42 7.13 -3.27
CA SER A 120 10.31 8.28 -3.36
C SER A 120 9.77 9.47 -2.57
N SER A 121 10.65 10.24 -1.94
CA SER A 121 10.30 11.42 -1.13
C SER A 121 11.25 12.57 -1.44
N PRO A 122 10.76 13.78 -1.75
CA PRO A 122 11.63 14.95 -1.90
C PRO A 122 12.18 15.37 -0.54
N ALA A 123 13.49 15.53 -0.44
CA ALA A 123 14.15 15.82 0.83
C ALA A 123 13.61 17.10 1.47
N GLY A 124 13.20 17.01 2.73
CA GLY A 124 12.69 18.15 3.49
C GLY A 124 11.21 18.46 3.28
N VAL A 125 10.49 17.65 2.49
CA VAL A 125 9.04 17.77 2.30
C VAL A 125 8.37 16.50 2.80
N PRO A 126 7.30 16.57 3.63
CA PRO A 126 6.57 15.40 4.11
C PRO A 126 5.67 14.80 3.01
N ALA A 127 6.24 14.42 1.86
CA ALA A 127 5.51 13.93 0.70
C ALA A 127 6.06 12.60 0.21
N LEU A 128 5.20 11.59 0.14
CA LEU A 128 5.52 10.28 -0.42
C LEU A 128 4.93 10.14 -1.82
N ARG A 129 5.76 9.79 -2.80
CA ARG A 129 5.31 9.25 -4.08
C ARG A 129 5.55 7.75 -4.11
N SER A 130 4.55 7.00 -4.57
CA SER A 130 4.56 5.54 -4.64
C SER A 130 4.08 5.06 -6.01
N ARG A 131 4.72 4.02 -6.53
CA ARG A 131 4.25 3.23 -7.68
C ARG A 131 4.66 1.78 -7.51
N VAL A 132 3.99 0.88 -8.23
CA VAL A 132 4.32 -0.55 -8.23
C VAL A 132 4.64 -0.98 -9.64
N ARG A 133 5.79 -1.62 -9.83
CA ARG A 133 6.15 -2.29 -11.08
C ARG A 133 6.04 -3.80 -10.88
N LEU A 134 5.41 -4.47 -11.83
CA LEU A 134 5.28 -5.92 -11.86
C LEU A 134 6.22 -6.50 -12.90
N ARG A 135 6.81 -7.67 -12.63
CA ARG A 135 7.54 -8.49 -13.59
C ARG A 135 7.11 -9.94 -13.45
N ASN A 136 6.75 -10.57 -14.56
CA ASN A 136 6.48 -12.00 -14.56
C ASN A 136 7.79 -12.79 -14.67
N ASN A 137 8.33 -13.28 -13.55
CA ASN A 137 9.48 -14.17 -13.53
C ASN A 137 9.08 -15.67 -13.55
N GLY A 138 7.79 -15.97 -13.74
CA GLY A 138 7.28 -17.32 -13.93
C GLY A 138 7.44 -17.83 -15.35
N ASP A 139 6.93 -19.03 -15.60
CA ASP A 139 6.96 -19.74 -16.88
C ASP A 139 5.65 -19.62 -17.67
N THR A 140 4.59 -19.13 -17.04
CA THR A 140 3.25 -19.00 -17.63
C THR A 140 2.76 -17.55 -17.65
N PRO A 141 1.99 -17.15 -18.67
CA PRO A 141 1.41 -15.81 -18.71
C PRO A 141 0.43 -15.56 -17.56
N LEU A 142 0.49 -14.36 -16.97
CA LEU A 142 -0.42 -13.93 -15.90
C LEU A 142 -1.30 -12.77 -16.40
N ALA A 143 -2.63 -12.92 -16.28
CA ALA A 143 -3.56 -11.83 -16.60
C ALA A 143 -3.86 -11.01 -15.34
N VAL A 144 -3.13 -9.91 -15.15
CA VAL A 144 -3.30 -8.97 -14.04
C VAL A 144 -4.59 -8.17 -14.25
N GLN A 145 -5.41 -8.08 -13.22
CA GLN A 145 -6.71 -7.42 -13.23
C GLN A 145 -6.73 -6.16 -12.35
N SER A 146 -5.75 -6.00 -11.47
CA SER A 146 -5.59 -4.80 -10.64
C SER A 146 -4.26 -4.84 -9.90
N VAL A 147 -3.73 -3.67 -9.53
CA VAL A 147 -2.56 -3.53 -8.65
C VAL A 147 -2.67 -2.22 -7.87
N SER A 148 -2.41 -2.27 -6.56
CA SER A 148 -2.38 -1.08 -5.72
C SER A 148 -1.12 -0.26 -5.95
N SER A 149 -1.25 1.06 -5.98
CA SER A 149 -0.11 1.98 -6.02
C SER A 149 0.40 2.32 -4.62
N LEU A 150 -0.49 2.40 -3.63
CA LEU A 150 -0.15 2.62 -2.22
C LEU A 150 -1.24 2.06 -1.31
N LEU A 151 -0.84 1.42 -0.22
CA LEU A 151 -1.70 1.01 0.88
C LEU A 151 -1.16 1.63 2.17
N LEU A 152 -2.04 2.29 2.92
CA LEU A 152 -1.72 2.84 4.22
C LEU A 152 -2.76 2.36 5.23
N ALA A 153 -2.30 1.81 6.34
CA ALA A 153 -3.14 1.33 7.44
C ALA A 153 -2.70 1.94 8.77
N GLY A 154 -3.52 1.77 9.80
CA GLY A 154 -3.25 2.34 11.12
C GLY A 154 -3.40 3.86 11.16
N LEU A 155 -4.20 4.42 10.24
CA LEU A 155 -4.76 5.76 10.39
C LEU A 155 -5.72 5.76 11.60
N PRO A 156 -6.05 6.94 12.17
CA PRO A 156 -7.06 7.02 13.23
C PRO A 156 -8.37 6.31 12.87
N GLY A 157 -9.10 5.83 13.87
CA GLY A 157 -10.40 5.19 13.67
C GLY A 157 -11.40 6.13 12.96
N PRO A 158 -12.39 5.59 12.22
CA PRO A 158 -13.28 6.41 11.41
C PRO A 158 -14.06 7.49 12.17
N ASP A 159 -14.30 7.32 13.48
CA ASP A 159 -14.97 8.30 14.35
C ASP A 159 -14.19 9.62 14.50
N ALA A 160 -12.87 9.55 14.37
CA ALA A 160 -11.97 10.68 14.54
C ALA A 160 -11.71 11.47 13.25
N LEU A 161 -12.27 11.03 12.12
CA LEU A 161 -11.88 11.48 10.78
C LEU A 161 -13.04 12.10 10.00
N ASP A 162 -12.74 13.23 9.37
CA ASP A 162 -13.51 13.78 8.26
C ASP A 162 -12.80 13.49 6.94
N VAL A 163 -13.57 13.18 5.89
CA VAL A 163 -13.08 12.92 4.54
C VAL A 163 -13.42 14.06 3.60
N HIS A 164 -12.40 14.54 2.90
CA HIS A 164 -12.51 15.58 1.89
C HIS A 164 -12.49 14.96 0.49
N ARG A 165 -13.44 15.39 -0.35
CA ARG A 165 -13.56 15.00 -1.76
C ARG A 165 -13.80 16.24 -2.59
N ALA A 166 -13.41 16.21 -3.86
CA ALA A 166 -13.66 17.30 -4.79
C ALA A 166 -14.55 16.82 -5.94
N ARG A 167 -15.77 17.37 -6.02
CA ARG A 167 -16.58 17.24 -7.24
C ARG A 167 -15.96 18.10 -8.32
N ASN A 168 -16.01 17.60 -9.55
CA ASN A 168 -15.46 18.27 -10.70
C ASN A 168 -16.44 18.13 -11.87
N ASP A 169 -16.70 19.24 -12.57
CA ASP A 169 -17.57 19.28 -13.73
C ASP A 169 -17.09 20.41 -14.65
N TRP A 170 -17.52 20.40 -15.90
CA TRP A 170 -17.18 21.44 -16.86
C TRP A 170 -17.69 22.80 -16.39
N LEU A 171 -16.80 23.79 -16.27
CA LEU A 171 -17.09 25.14 -15.75
C LEU A 171 -17.49 25.18 -14.26
N ALA A 172 -17.29 24.07 -13.53
CA ALA A 172 -17.55 23.97 -12.09
C ALA A 172 -16.51 23.05 -11.42
N GLU A 173 -15.24 23.32 -11.69
CA GLU A 173 -14.09 22.53 -11.25
C GLU A 173 -13.78 22.68 -9.75
N CYS A 174 -13.08 21.68 -9.20
CA CYS A 174 -12.43 21.77 -7.88
C CYS A 174 -13.35 22.12 -6.69
N ARG A 175 -14.58 21.63 -6.68
CA ARG A 175 -15.56 21.89 -5.62
C ARG A 175 -15.37 20.92 -4.45
N TRP A 176 -14.49 21.30 -3.53
CA TRP A 176 -14.20 20.53 -2.32
C TRP A 176 -15.40 20.54 -1.34
N TYR A 177 -15.67 19.37 -0.77
CA TYR A 177 -16.65 19.16 0.29
C TYR A 177 -16.09 18.17 1.31
N THR A 178 -16.64 18.21 2.53
CA THR A 178 -16.22 17.36 3.64
C THR A 178 -17.43 16.66 4.26
N GLU A 179 -17.22 15.42 4.70
CA GLU A 179 -18.21 14.64 5.45
C GLU A 179 -17.51 13.79 6.51
N PRO A 180 -18.17 13.47 7.64
CA PRO A 180 -17.69 12.45 8.56
C PRO A 180 -17.39 11.12 7.85
N LEU A 181 -16.25 10.48 8.11
CA LEU A 181 -15.97 9.16 7.50
C LEU A 181 -17.02 8.12 7.90
N ARG A 182 -17.53 8.23 9.14
CA ARG A 182 -18.66 7.41 9.66
C ARG A 182 -19.98 7.59 8.92
N ALA A 183 -20.14 8.60 8.07
CA ALA A 183 -21.32 8.69 7.21
C ALA A 183 -21.37 7.55 6.16
N THR A 184 -20.23 6.91 5.86
CA THR A 184 -20.15 5.79 4.91
C THR A 184 -19.54 4.53 5.54
N VAL A 185 -18.49 4.65 6.34
CA VAL A 185 -17.83 3.50 6.99
C VAL A 185 -18.58 3.16 8.28
N ALA A 186 -19.65 2.38 8.15
CA ALA A 186 -20.52 2.00 9.26
C ALA A 186 -19.75 1.31 10.40
N ASP A 187 -20.02 1.75 11.63
CA ASP A 187 -19.61 1.04 12.84
C ASP A 187 -20.48 -0.20 13.01
N ILE A 188 -19.85 -1.37 13.02
CA ILE A 188 -20.51 -2.65 13.25
C ILE A 188 -20.21 -3.20 14.64
N ASN A 189 -19.57 -2.44 15.53
CA ASN A 189 -19.06 -2.95 16.81
C ASN A 189 -18.12 -4.15 16.57
N ALA A 190 -16.96 -3.86 15.99
CA ALA A 190 -15.97 -4.87 15.59
C ALA A 190 -15.57 -5.80 16.75
N ASP A 191 -15.55 -5.31 17.99
CA ASP A 191 -15.25 -6.12 19.18
C ASP A 191 -16.33 -7.18 19.44
N ALA A 192 -17.61 -6.82 19.28
CA ALA A 192 -18.73 -7.74 19.45
C ALA A 192 -18.83 -8.76 18.30
N HIS A 193 -18.39 -8.41 17.10
CA HIS A 193 -18.51 -9.25 15.90
C HIS A 193 -17.22 -9.92 15.45
N GLN A 194 -16.09 -9.59 16.09
CA GLN A 194 -14.76 -10.14 15.82
C GLN A 194 -14.31 -9.97 14.35
N HIS A 195 -14.87 -8.98 13.66
CA HIS A 195 -14.61 -8.70 12.25
C HIS A 195 -14.65 -7.19 11.99
N ASP A 196 -13.72 -6.70 11.16
CA ASP A 196 -13.73 -5.32 10.64
C ASP A 196 -14.95 -5.08 9.74
N SER A 197 -15.49 -3.86 9.77
CA SER A 197 -16.59 -3.43 8.90
C SER A 197 -16.24 -3.64 7.42
N ARG A 198 -17.17 -4.23 6.66
CA ARG A 198 -17.05 -4.33 5.19
C ARG A 198 -17.37 -3.02 4.49
N ALA A 199 -17.96 -2.06 5.20
CA ALA A 199 -18.28 -0.76 4.65
C ALA A 199 -16.99 -0.06 4.21
N ALA A 200 -17.04 0.54 3.03
CA ALA A 200 -15.94 1.30 2.49
C ALA A 200 -16.49 2.50 1.75
N LEU A 201 -15.84 3.66 1.94
CA LEU A 201 -16.03 4.79 1.05
C LEU A 201 -15.08 4.59 -0.14
N ALA A 202 -15.63 4.21 -1.29
CA ALA A 202 -14.88 4.06 -2.53
C ALA A 202 -15.22 5.20 -3.50
N LEU A 203 -14.21 5.81 -4.09
CA LEU A 203 -14.36 6.76 -5.19
C LEU A 203 -13.55 6.27 -6.39
N THR A 204 -14.14 6.38 -7.57
CA THR A 204 -13.62 5.77 -8.79
C THR A 204 -13.82 6.73 -9.96
N GLY A 205 -12.77 6.93 -10.75
CA GLY A 205 -12.82 7.70 -11.98
C GLY A 205 -13.71 7.03 -13.02
N ARG A 206 -14.35 7.81 -13.88
CA ARG A 206 -15.26 7.30 -14.92
C ARG A 206 -14.80 7.73 -16.30
N GLY A 207 -14.98 6.83 -17.26
CA GLY A 207 -14.67 7.10 -18.66
C GLY A 207 -13.18 7.34 -18.91
N SER A 208 -12.90 8.06 -19.99
CA SER A 208 -11.55 8.37 -20.46
C SER A 208 -10.97 9.67 -19.88
N TRP A 209 -11.74 10.37 -19.03
CA TRP A 209 -11.37 11.65 -18.45
C TRP A 209 -11.15 11.47 -16.95
N PRO A 210 -9.90 11.45 -16.46
CA PRO A 210 -9.61 11.16 -15.05
C PRO A 210 -10.28 12.12 -14.06
N THR A 211 -10.67 13.31 -14.49
CA THR A 211 -11.31 14.33 -13.63
C THR A 211 -12.81 14.45 -13.87
N ASP A 212 -13.43 13.51 -14.60
CA ASP A 212 -14.88 13.53 -14.80
C ASP A 212 -15.64 13.18 -13.50
N GLY A 213 -16.56 14.07 -13.11
CA GLY A 213 -17.35 13.97 -11.89
C GLY A 213 -16.58 14.27 -10.59
N HIS A 214 -15.34 13.79 -10.43
CA HIS A 214 -14.50 14.04 -9.26
C HIS A 214 -13.01 14.12 -9.62
N LEU A 215 -12.23 14.85 -8.81
CA LEU A 215 -10.77 14.81 -8.90
C LEU A 215 -10.23 13.45 -8.43
N PRO A 216 -9.09 12.96 -8.98
CA PRO A 216 -8.36 11.79 -8.49
C PRO A 216 -7.60 12.10 -7.19
N MET A 217 -8.27 12.77 -6.25
CA MET A 217 -7.70 13.33 -5.02
C MET A 217 -8.68 13.14 -3.86
N GLY A 218 -8.13 13.23 -2.65
CA GLY A 218 -8.92 13.29 -1.44
C GLY A 218 -8.03 13.60 -0.24
N ALA A 219 -8.65 13.89 0.89
CA ALA A 219 -7.93 14.04 2.14
C ALA A 219 -8.69 13.42 3.32
N LEU A 220 -7.96 13.04 4.35
CA LEU A 220 -8.50 12.73 5.67
C LEU A 220 -7.96 13.78 6.64
N THR A 221 -8.85 14.39 7.42
CA THR A 221 -8.46 15.32 8.48
C THR A 221 -8.92 14.77 9.83
N ARG A 222 -7.99 14.70 10.77
CA ARG A 222 -8.28 14.33 12.15
C ARG A 222 -8.92 15.51 12.89
N ARG A 223 -10.02 15.26 13.58
CA ARG A 223 -10.86 16.30 14.20
C ARG A 223 -10.24 16.98 15.42
N ASP A 224 -9.39 16.29 16.15
CA ASP A 224 -8.83 16.78 17.43
C ASP A 224 -7.72 17.82 17.23
N ASP A 225 -6.85 17.62 16.24
CA ASP A 225 -5.66 18.44 16.02
C ASP A 225 -5.46 18.92 14.58
N GLY A 226 -6.40 18.59 13.68
CA GLY A 226 -6.37 19.03 12.29
C GLY A 226 -5.30 18.36 11.45
N ARG A 227 -4.65 17.29 11.93
CA ARG A 227 -3.68 16.55 11.11
C ARG A 227 -4.34 16.01 9.85
N THR A 228 -3.75 16.30 8.69
CA THR A 228 -4.31 15.93 7.39
C THR A 228 -3.40 15.00 6.61
N TRP A 229 -3.99 13.96 6.01
CA TRP A 229 -3.38 13.13 4.98
C TRP A 229 -4.05 13.45 3.64
N LEU A 230 -3.33 14.11 2.73
CA LEU A 230 -3.78 14.45 1.39
C LEU A 230 -3.17 13.46 0.38
N TRP A 231 -3.94 13.04 -0.62
CA TRP A 231 -3.45 12.21 -1.71
C TRP A 231 -3.93 12.70 -3.08
N GLN A 232 -3.16 12.30 -4.09
CA GLN A 232 -3.48 12.41 -5.51
C GLN A 232 -3.06 11.11 -6.20
N ILE A 233 -3.84 10.68 -7.18
CA ILE A 233 -3.51 9.58 -8.08
C ILE A 233 -3.09 10.17 -9.43
N GLU A 234 -1.86 9.89 -9.84
CA GLU A 234 -1.27 10.33 -11.10
C GLU A 234 -1.52 9.25 -12.19
N SER A 235 -2.76 9.15 -12.67
CA SER A 235 -3.14 8.20 -13.73
C SER A 235 -3.80 8.95 -14.89
N PRO A 236 -3.35 8.73 -16.14
CA PRO A 236 -4.05 9.25 -17.32
C PRO A 236 -5.31 8.42 -17.65
N ALA A 237 -5.56 7.34 -16.91
CA ALA A 237 -6.65 6.40 -17.14
C ALA A 237 -7.57 6.29 -15.92
N GLY A 238 -8.31 5.18 -15.82
CA GLY A 238 -9.09 4.84 -14.65
C GLY A 238 -8.25 4.86 -13.37
N TRP A 239 -8.91 5.21 -12.28
CA TRP A 239 -8.31 5.27 -10.95
C TRP A 239 -9.36 4.95 -9.92
N ARG A 240 -8.90 4.52 -8.76
CA ARG A 240 -9.78 4.24 -7.63
C ARG A 240 -9.04 4.47 -6.33
N TRP A 241 -9.70 5.08 -5.37
CA TRP A 241 -9.29 4.98 -3.98
C TRP A 241 -10.43 4.51 -3.10
N ASP A 242 -10.10 3.83 -2.02
CA ASP A 242 -11.06 3.47 -0.99
C ASP A 242 -10.51 3.69 0.43
N LEU A 243 -11.44 4.02 1.31
CA LEU A 243 -11.25 4.14 2.74
C LEU A 243 -12.12 3.11 3.45
N GLY A 244 -11.58 2.44 4.45
CA GLY A 244 -12.33 1.50 5.27
C GLY A 244 -11.70 1.32 6.64
N GLU A 245 -12.27 0.39 7.40
CA GLU A 245 -11.78 0.06 8.74
C GLU A 245 -10.88 -1.18 8.68
N ARG A 246 -9.80 -1.14 9.46
CA ARG A 246 -8.85 -2.24 9.64
C ARG A 246 -8.27 -2.19 11.05
N ALA A 247 -8.49 -3.26 11.82
CA ALA A 247 -7.91 -3.45 13.16
C ALA A 247 -8.10 -2.22 14.07
N GLY A 248 -9.33 -1.69 14.14
CA GLY A 248 -9.70 -0.51 14.94
C GLY A 248 -9.16 0.84 14.43
N GLY A 249 -8.37 0.85 13.36
CA GLY A 249 -7.96 2.05 12.64
C GLY A 249 -8.65 2.16 11.28
N SER A 250 -8.33 3.21 10.55
CA SER A 250 -8.72 3.33 9.14
C SER A 250 -7.58 2.90 8.21
N HIS A 251 -7.92 2.50 6.99
CA HIS A 251 -6.97 2.32 5.89
C HIS A 251 -7.31 3.20 4.70
N LEU A 252 -6.31 3.49 3.88
CA LEU A 252 -6.39 4.12 2.58
C LEU A 252 -5.76 3.19 1.54
N ALA A 253 -6.51 2.87 0.49
CA ALA A 253 -6.00 2.17 -0.68
C ALA A 253 -6.06 3.08 -1.90
N LEU A 254 -4.93 3.27 -2.57
CA LEU A 254 -4.81 4.03 -3.82
C LEU A 254 -4.47 3.08 -4.96
N ASN A 255 -5.23 3.15 -6.05
CA ASN A 255 -5.14 2.22 -7.15
C ASN A 255 -5.24 2.96 -8.49
N GLY A 256 -4.55 2.41 -9.48
CA GLY A 256 -4.83 2.71 -10.89
C GLY A 256 -6.14 2.06 -11.37
N PRO A 257 -6.25 1.76 -12.67
CA PRO A 257 -7.42 1.11 -13.20
C PRO A 257 -7.52 -0.35 -12.71
N THR A 258 -8.74 -0.89 -12.70
CA THR A 258 -9.04 -2.26 -12.21
C THR A 258 -10.07 -2.91 -13.12
N ASP A 259 -10.10 -4.23 -13.20
CA ASP A 259 -11.08 -4.98 -14.00
C ASP A 259 -12.52 -4.68 -13.57
N ALA A 260 -12.78 -4.72 -12.26
CA ALA A 260 -14.12 -4.52 -11.71
C ALA A 260 -14.72 -3.13 -11.99
N ALA A 261 -13.91 -2.08 -12.03
CA ALA A 261 -14.38 -0.71 -12.23
C ALA A 261 -14.16 -0.18 -13.66
N HIS A 262 -13.18 -0.72 -14.38
CA HIS A 262 -12.68 -0.13 -15.62
C HIS A 262 -12.47 -1.15 -16.74
N GLN A 263 -12.82 -2.44 -16.52
CA GLN A 263 -12.55 -3.55 -17.44
C GLN A 263 -11.06 -3.65 -17.83
N TRP A 264 -10.20 -3.14 -16.95
CA TRP A 264 -8.77 -3.10 -17.18
C TRP A 264 -8.13 -4.45 -16.84
N ARG A 265 -7.34 -4.95 -17.79
CA ARG A 265 -6.52 -6.13 -17.61
C ARG A 265 -5.27 -6.04 -18.47
N VAL A 266 -4.17 -6.54 -17.96
CA VAL A 266 -2.90 -6.67 -18.68
C VAL A 266 -2.45 -8.12 -18.62
N ARG A 267 -2.11 -8.68 -19.78
CA ARG A 267 -1.46 -9.99 -19.86
C ARG A 267 0.05 -9.76 -19.79
N LEU A 268 0.70 -10.33 -18.78
CA LEU A 268 2.16 -10.38 -18.64
C LEU A 268 2.65 -11.75 -19.07
N ALA A 269 3.27 -11.86 -20.24
CA ALA A 269 4.04 -13.05 -20.62
C ALA A 269 5.32 -13.18 -19.76
N PRO A 270 5.95 -14.36 -19.70
CA PRO A 270 7.24 -14.54 -19.04
C PRO A 270 8.27 -13.50 -19.48
N GLY A 271 8.89 -12.83 -18.50
CA GLY A 271 9.86 -11.74 -18.71
C GLY A 271 9.26 -10.36 -18.94
N GLU A 272 7.94 -10.23 -19.15
CA GLU A 272 7.31 -8.92 -19.34
C GLU A 272 7.11 -8.15 -18.02
N GLU A 273 7.15 -6.83 -18.15
CA GLU A 273 6.94 -5.89 -17.04
C GLU A 273 5.75 -4.95 -17.30
N PHE A 274 5.15 -4.45 -16.22
CA PHE A 274 4.12 -3.41 -16.23
C PHE A 274 4.34 -2.42 -15.08
N THR A 275 4.00 -1.14 -15.29
CA THR A 275 3.99 -0.08 -14.26
C THR A 275 2.73 0.76 -14.40
#